data_AF-A0A068RZT0-F1
#
_entry.id   AF-A0A068RZT0-F1
#
_cell.length_a   1.000
_cell.length_b   1.000
_cell.length_c   1.000
_cell.angle_alpha   90.00
_cell.angle_beta   90.00
_cell.angle_gamma   90.00
#
_symmetry.space_group_name_H-M   'P 1'
#
loop_
_entity.id
_entity.type
_entity.pdbx_description
1 polymer ?
#
loop_
_entity_poly.entity_id
_entity_poly.type
_entity_poly.pdbx_seq_one_letter_code
_entity_poly.pdbx_strand_id
1 'polypeptide(L)'
;MRSTAEENCPLVDSSDGHSARSYNTVTDNVTSPFETDKRIGVSLATLTLCLAIGSCLPGLDTSIVYTAMSRIGTDFESSNQIAWIQSSYTLCSLITLPIAGKLSDIVGRRPVLLTLTTLFFIGSVGCGYASDLTQMIIFRAIAGLGGGGLNLLGNVVIHDVVPADQRNRYLSYISTVQTIGFPLGSPLGGFITDTLGWRYCFKINIVPLLLLLYVYTFHLKSYKVAGQSQRSLRMIDFPGIAMIASGNILLAVTLLMGGNIRAWSDPIIIGSAIASFGFYVVFTLYQAKWATHPLVSRVARSNYNVVGSCSIILLTGAGEAAFLIMIPQFCQGVMHTSAGGAGVWVMIEAVAVPVGCFAAGKIIGYSGRFYKHLLLSAILYSLSLIGVAEWMATRITSLMVAGLFVLAEGYTYGALLVSLYTAVASDLPSEEVASAMSMVMMARYMGYLVGVASCSAIVQGSLKMILSNRLSGPDAAELVEFIRTSIGKVSSLRPEIQEMVAQALATSLERAGWVAAAVTATAILIAIRMKDVNNIKSTD
;
A
#
# COMPACT_ATOMS: atom_id res chain seq x y z
N MET A 1 -54.70 -34.88 15.72
CA MET A 1 -55.76 -35.29 14.77
C MET A 1 -55.10 -35.37 13.40
N ARG A 2 -54.80 -36.57 12.89
CA ARG A 2 -55.49 -37.22 11.73
C ARG A 2 -55.64 -36.23 10.57
N SER A 3 -55.13 -36.48 9.36
CA SER A 3 -55.45 -37.66 8.56
C SER A 3 -54.46 -37.88 7.40
N THR A 4 -54.20 -39.15 7.15
CA THR A 4 -53.73 -39.83 5.93
C THR A 4 -54.74 -39.73 4.78
N ALA A 5 -54.26 -39.90 3.54
CA ALA A 5 -54.87 -40.66 2.42
C ALA A 5 -53.91 -40.58 1.20
N GLU A 6 -53.21 -41.66 0.85
CA GLU A 6 -53.56 -42.70 -0.15
C GLU A 6 -52.95 -42.37 -1.52
N GLU A 7 -51.92 -43.09 -1.98
CA GLU A 7 -51.95 -44.43 -2.62
C GLU A 7 -52.10 -44.31 -4.14
N ASN A 8 -51.05 -44.69 -4.88
CA ASN A 8 -51.15 -45.54 -6.09
C ASN A 8 -49.76 -45.79 -6.70
N CYS A 9 -49.39 -47.08 -6.72
CA CYS A 9 -48.34 -47.64 -7.57
C CYS A 9 -48.94 -47.93 -8.96
N PRO A 10 -48.13 -48.08 -10.03
CA PRO A 10 -47.79 -49.45 -10.40
C PRO A 10 -46.34 -49.64 -10.90
N LEU A 11 -45.87 -50.87 -10.70
CA LEU A 11 -44.63 -51.44 -11.22
C LEU A 11 -44.69 -51.62 -12.74
N VAL A 12 -43.59 -51.29 -13.45
CA VAL A 12 -43.21 -51.93 -14.72
C VAL A 12 -41.72 -52.22 -14.70
N ASP A 13 -41.42 -53.49 -14.94
CA ASP A 13 -40.12 -54.13 -15.04
C ASP A 13 -39.48 -53.80 -16.41
N SER A 14 -38.19 -53.49 -16.46
CA SER A 14 -37.34 -53.81 -17.63
C SER A 14 -35.86 -53.66 -17.29
N SER A 15 -35.16 -54.77 -17.48
CA SER A 15 -33.74 -54.93 -17.61
C SER A 15 -33.11 -53.90 -18.56
N ASP A 16 -32.05 -53.23 -18.13
CA ASP A 16 -30.88 -53.00 -18.98
C ASP A 16 -29.64 -52.65 -18.14
N GLY A 17 -28.59 -53.43 -18.38
CA GLY A 17 -27.31 -53.31 -17.69
C GLY A 17 -26.56 -52.06 -18.15
N HIS A 18 -26.47 -51.06 -17.29
CA HIS A 18 -25.45 -50.02 -17.38
C HIS A 18 -24.71 -49.91 -16.04
N SER A 19 -23.40 -50.13 -16.13
CA SER A 19 -22.41 -50.00 -15.09
C SER A 19 -22.65 -48.77 -14.21
N ALA A 20 -22.98 -48.99 -12.95
CA ALA A 20 -22.89 -47.95 -11.92
C ALA A 20 -21.42 -47.55 -11.78
N ARG A 21 -21.01 -46.49 -12.47
CA ARG A 21 -19.79 -45.74 -12.11
C ARG A 21 -20.03 -45.25 -10.69
N SER A 22 -19.30 -45.82 -9.74
CA SER A 22 -19.16 -45.28 -8.40
C SER A 22 -18.74 -43.82 -8.53
N TYR A 23 -19.65 -42.90 -8.22
CA TYR A 23 -19.26 -41.56 -7.87
C TYR A 23 -18.41 -41.69 -6.61
N ASN A 24 -17.08 -41.70 -6.78
CA ASN A 24 -16.17 -41.45 -5.68
C ASN A 24 -16.54 -40.07 -5.15
N THR A 25 -17.28 -40.06 -4.05
CA THR A 25 -17.33 -38.93 -3.14
C THR A 25 -15.89 -38.58 -2.83
N VAL A 26 -15.41 -37.46 -3.41
CA VAL A 26 -14.25 -36.76 -2.88
C VAL A 26 -14.67 -36.31 -1.50
N THR A 27 -14.45 -37.16 -0.50
CA THR A 27 -14.43 -36.72 0.88
C THR A 27 -13.28 -35.74 0.95
N ASP A 28 -13.60 -34.44 0.98
CA ASP A 28 -12.70 -33.42 1.48
C ASP A 28 -12.27 -33.88 2.88
N ASN A 29 -11.11 -34.52 2.97
CA ASN A 29 -10.53 -34.94 4.23
C ASN A 29 -10.31 -33.66 5.03
N VAL A 30 -11.20 -33.40 5.99
CA VAL A 30 -11.02 -32.40 7.04
C VAL A 30 -9.82 -32.87 7.86
N THR A 31 -8.62 -32.50 7.42
CA THR A 31 -7.38 -32.80 8.15
C THR A 31 -7.45 -32.13 9.51
N SER A 32 -7.36 -32.94 10.56
CA SER A 32 -7.38 -32.43 11.93
C SER A 32 -6.17 -31.49 12.16
N PRO A 33 -6.27 -30.48 13.05
CA PRO A 33 -5.17 -29.56 13.33
C PRO A 33 -3.85 -30.27 13.66
N PHE A 34 -3.92 -31.44 14.31
CA PHE A 34 -2.77 -32.27 14.66
C PHE A 34 -2.04 -32.86 13.44
N GLU A 35 -2.76 -33.23 12.38
CA GLU A 35 -2.16 -33.70 11.13
C GLU A 35 -1.51 -32.56 10.35
N THR A 36 -2.12 -31.38 10.39
CA THR A 36 -1.60 -30.15 9.80
C THR A 36 -0.29 -29.73 10.48
N ASP A 37 -0.25 -29.75 11.81
CA ASP A 37 0.95 -29.44 12.61
C ASP A 37 2.12 -30.39 12.28
N LYS A 38 1.84 -31.69 12.11
CA LYS A 38 2.88 -32.69 11.79
C LYS A 38 3.47 -32.52 10.38
N ARG A 39 2.64 -32.07 9.42
CA ARG A 39 3.05 -31.75 8.04
C ARG A 39 3.93 -30.50 7.98
N ILE A 40 3.62 -29.48 8.79
CA ILE A 40 4.30 -28.17 8.77
C ILE A 40 5.51 -28.12 9.69
N GLY A 41 5.53 -28.94 10.75
CA GLY A 41 6.59 -28.95 11.76
C GLY A 41 6.46 -27.87 12.84
N VAL A 42 5.42 -27.04 12.78
CA VAL A 42 5.10 -25.97 13.74
C VAL A 42 3.62 -26.03 14.05
N SER A 43 3.22 -25.68 15.27
CA SER A 43 1.80 -25.51 15.60
C SER A 43 1.18 -24.41 14.73
N LEU A 44 -0.07 -24.61 14.32
CA LEU A 44 -0.80 -23.65 13.51
C LEU A 44 -0.91 -22.27 14.18
N ALA A 45 -1.04 -22.23 15.51
CA ALA A 45 -1.09 -20.99 16.29
C ALA A 45 0.23 -20.21 16.20
N THR A 46 1.37 -20.87 16.40
CA THR A 46 2.69 -20.23 16.30
C THR A 46 2.97 -19.76 14.88
N LEU A 47 2.62 -20.57 13.86
CA LEU A 47 2.76 -20.16 12.47
C LEU A 47 1.93 -18.91 12.18
N THR A 48 0.67 -18.89 12.60
CA THR A 48 -0.22 -17.74 12.40
C THR A 48 0.34 -16.49 13.05
N LEU A 49 0.86 -16.60 14.29
CA LEU A 49 1.49 -15.49 14.98
C LEU A 49 2.73 -14.97 14.23
N CYS A 50 3.59 -15.87 13.74
CA CYS A 50 4.76 -15.48 12.96
C CYS A 50 4.38 -14.77 11.66
N LEU A 51 3.38 -15.28 10.93
CA LEU A 51 2.89 -14.66 9.70
C LEU A 51 2.23 -13.30 9.98
N ALA A 52 1.44 -13.20 11.06
CA ALA A 52 0.81 -11.96 11.50
C ALA A 52 1.85 -10.87 11.83
N ILE A 53 2.87 -11.21 12.62
CA ILE A 53 3.99 -10.30 12.94
C ILE A 53 4.75 -9.94 11.65
N GLY A 54 5.08 -10.93 10.81
CA GLY A 54 5.80 -10.72 9.55
C GLY A 54 5.07 -9.80 8.57
N SER A 55 3.74 -9.86 8.52
CA SER A 55 2.92 -8.94 7.71
C SER A 55 2.69 -7.58 8.36
N CYS A 56 2.84 -7.47 9.68
CA CYS A 56 2.63 -6.24 10.44
C CYS A 56 3.86 -5.31 10.42
N LEU A 57 5.07 -5.89 10.53
CA LEU A 57 6.33 -5.12 10.55
C LEU A 57 6.51 -4.19 9.35
N PRO A 58 6.24 -4.59 8.08
CA PRO A 58 6.31 -3.68 6.94
C PRO A 58 5.40 -2.46 7.07
N GLY A 59 4.16 -2.65 7.55
CA GLY A 59 3.21 -1.55 7.75
C GLY A 59 3.67 -0.61 8.85
N LEU A 60 4.08 -1.17 9.99
CA LEU A 60 4.63 -0.42 11.12
C LEU A 60 5.87 0.40 10.70
N ASP A 61 6.80 -0.22 9.97
CA ASP A 61 8.02 0.43 9.48
C ASP A 61 7.72 1.57 8.50
N THR A 62 6.81 1.39 7.54
CA THR A 62 6.43 2.48 6.63
C THR A 62 5.76 3.65 7.35
N SER A 63 4.95 3.37 8.37
CA SER A 63 4.29 4.40 9.18
C SER A 63 5.28 5.19 10.03
N ILE A 64 6.23 4.51 10.66
CA ILE A 64 7.36 5.13 11.38
C ILE A 64 8.12 6.14 10.51
N VAL A 65 8.33 5.82 9.23
CA VAL A 65 9.13 6.65 8.33
C VAL A 65 8.45 7.98 8.06
N TYR A 66 7.13 8.00 7.84
CA TYR A 66 6.40 9.23 7.58
C TYR A 66 6.64 10.29 8.67
N THR A 67 6.73 9.86 9.93
CA THR A 67 6.98 10.78 11.06
C THR A 67 8.46 11.10 11.27
N ALA A 68 9.36 10.14 11.03
CA ALA A 68 10.81 10.33 11.19
C ALA A 68 11.48 11.07 10.02
N MET A 69 10.84 11.12 8.84
CA MET A 69 11.40 11.64 7.59
C MET A 69 12.02 13.03 7.69
N SER A 70 11.31 13.97 8.33
CA SER A 70 11.78 15.35 8.51
C SER A 70 13.09 15.41 9.29
N ARG A 71 13.22 14.58 10.33
CA ARG A 71 14.45 14.49 11.14
C ARG A 71 15.59 13.83 10.37
N ILE A 72 15.30 12.74 9.66
CA ILE A 72 16.30 12.05 8.80
C ILE A 72 16.88 13.02 7.76
N GLY A 73 16.02 13.80 7.09
CA GLY A 73 16.45 14.79 6.11
C GLY A 73 17.36 15.87 6.69
N THR A 74 17.05 16.33 7.90
CA THR A 74 17.83 17.36 8.59
C THR A 74 19.19 16.81 9.03
N ASP A 75 19.24 15.60 9.57
CA ASP A 75 20.49 14.97 10.02
C ASP A 75 21.45 14.65 8.86
N PHE A 76 20.93 14.38 7.65
CA PHE A 76 21.71 14.18 6.44
C PHE A 76 21.87 15.43 5.56
N GLU A 77 21.38 16.59 6.01
CA GLU A 77 21.41 17.85 5.25
C GLU A 77 20.88 17.69 3.82
N SER A 78 19.84 16.87 3.66
CA SER A 78 19.27 16.47 2.37
C SER A 78 17.74 16.44 2.43
N SER A 79 17.11 17.36 3.17
CA SER A 79 15.65 17.50 3.32
C SER A 79 14.91 17.61 1.98
N ASN A 80 15.55 18.14 0.95
CA ASN A 80 15.00 18.24 -0.40
C ASN A 80 14.89 16.88 -1.11
N GLN A 81 15.59 15.84 -0.65
CA GLN A 81 15.62 14.52 -1.28
C GLN A 81 14.96 13.41 -0.44
N ILE A 82 14.40 13.73 0.72
CA ILE A 82 13.85 12.74 1.66
C ILE A 82 12.75 11.85 1.07
N ALA A 83 11.99 12.35 0.09
CA ALA A 83 10.93 11.58 -0.55
C ALA A 83 11.46 10.27 -1.19
N TRP A 84 12.74 10.23 -1.59
CA TRP A 84 13.38 9.02 -2.07
C TRP A 84 13.37 7.86 -1.07
N ILE A 85 13.35 8.13 0.25
CA ILE A 85 13.32 7.10 1.30
C ILE A 85 12.04 6.26 1.18
N GLN A 86 10.89 6.91 0.99
CA GLN A 86 9.61 6.21 0.83
C GLN A 86 9.44 5.69 -0.59
N SER A 87 9.82 6.47 -1.60
CA SER A 87 9.69 6.06 -3.00
C SER A 87 10.51 4.82 -3.32
N SER A 88 11.74 4.67 -2.81
CA SER A 88 12.56 3.48 -3.07
C SER A 88 11.96 2.21 -2.45
N TYR A 89 11.42 2.32 -1.23
CA TYR A 89 10.72 1.23 -0.57
C TYR A 89 9.49 0.78 -1.37
N THR A 90 8.65 1.74 -1.78
CA THR A 90 7.42 1.48 -2.56
C THR A 90 7.74 0.91 -3.94
N LEU A 91 8.77 1.42 -4.64
CA LEU A 91 9.25 0.90 -5.93
C LEU A 91 9.64 -0.57 -5.84
N CYS A 92 10.45 -0.91 -4.84
CA CYS A 92 10.87 -2.31 -4.66
C CYS A 92 9.71 -3.21 -4.21
N SER A 93 8.80 -2.68 -3.39
CA SER A 93 7.59 -3.41 -3.00
C SER A 93 6.72 -3.75 -4.22
N LEU A 94 6.54 -2.80 -5.15
CA LEU A 94 5.80 -3.00 -6.42
C LEU A 94 6.37 -4.16 -7.26
N ILE A 95 7.69 -4.29 -7.29
CA ILE A 95 8.40 -5.34 -8.04
C ILE A 95 8.23 -6.70 -7.36
N THR A 96 8.33 -6.74 -6.03
CA THR A 96 8.24 -7.99 -5.28
C THR A 96 6.85 -8.60 -5.29
N LEU A 97 5.78 -7.80 -5.20
CA LEU A 97 4.39 -8.28 -5.11
C LEU A 97 4.05 -9.40 -6.12
N PRO A 98 4.23 -9.22 -7.45
CA PRO A 98 3.93 -10.26 -8.43
C PRO A 98 4.91 -11.44 -8.40
N ILE A 99 6.15 -11.20 -7.96
CA ILE A 99 7.20 -12.23 -7.90
C ILE A 99 6.95 -13.15 -6.71
N ALA A 100 6.69 -12.61 -5.52
CA ALA A 100 6.62 -13.37 -4.27
C ALA A 100 5.55 -14.47 -4.31
N GLY A 101 4.36 -14.16 -4.82
CA GLY A 101 3.27 -15.14 -4.96
C GLY A 101 3.66 -16.30 -5.87
N LYS A 102 4.03 -16.01 -7.13
CA LYS A 102 4.38 -17.05 -8.10
C LYS A 102 5.66 -17.80 -7.74
N LEU A 103 6.67 -17.11 -7.23
CA LEU A 103 7.93 -17.72 -6.82
C LEU A 103 7.70 -18.71 -5.68
N SER A 104 6.85 -18.37 -4.71
CA SER A 104 6.55 -19.25 -3.57
C SER A 104 5.75 -20.49 -3.96
N ASP A 105 4.97 -20.45 -5.05
CA ASP A 105 4.35 -21.66 -5.62
C ASP A 105 5.41 -22.60 -6.23
N ILE A 106 6.49 -22.06 -6.81
CA ILE A 106 7.50 -22.83 -7.54
C ILE A 106 8.56 -23.42 -6.60
N VAL A 107 9.21 -22.58 -5.80
CA VAL A 107 10.31 -23.00 -4.91
C VAL A 107 9.81 -23.52 -3.57
N GLY A 108 8.56 -23.23 -3.21
CA GLY A 108 7.93 -23.56 -1.92
C GLY A 108 7.87 -22.37 -0.98
N ARG A 109 7.02 -22.46 0.04
CA ARG A 109 6.71 -21.34 0.95
C ARG A 109 7.88 -20.92 1.84
N ARG A 110 8.54 -21.89 2.49
CA ARG A 110 9.67 -21.66 3.43
C ARG A 110 10.83 -20.85 2.83
N PRO A 111 11.43 -21.22 1.68
CA PRO A 111 12.58 -20.48 1.15
C PRO A 111 12.22 -19.04 0.77
N VAL A 112 11.00 -18.79 0.29
CA VAL A 112 10.56 -17.41 -0.03
C VAL A 112 10.32 -16.60 1.24
N LEU A 113 9.67 -17.16 2.26
CA LEU A 113 9.54 -16.50 3.57
C LEU A 113 10.92 -16.13 4.15
N LEU A 114 11.87 -17.07 4.15
CA LEU A 114 13.23 -16.80 4.63
C LEU A 114 13.93 -15.70 3.84
N THR A 115 13.82 -15.73 2.51
CA THR A 115 14.45 -14.72 1.64
C THR A 115 13.87 -13.33 1.90
N LEU A 116 12.54 -13.20 1.93
CA LEU A 116 11.86 -11.93 2.15
C LEU A 116 12.14 -11.38 3.55
N THR A 117 12.09 -12.21 4.59
CA THR A 117 12.44 -11.80 5.96
C THR A 117 13.91 -11.39 6.06
N THR A 118 14.82 -12.09 5.39
CA THR A 118 16.25 -11.76 5.37
C THR A 118 16.50 -10.42 4.67
N LEU A 119 15.86 -10.17 3.53
CA LEU A 119 15.95 -8.89 2.83
C LEU A 119 15.43 -7.74 3.71
N PHE A 120 14.26 -7.93 4.34
CA PHE A 120 13.70 -6.92 5.24
C PHE A 120 14.60 -6.69 6.48
N PHE A 121 15.23 -7.74 7.01
CA PHE A 121 16.21 -7.66 8.10
C PHE A 121 17.46 -6.87 7.70
N ILE A 122 18.11 -7.24 6.59
CA ILE A 122 19.31 -6.55 6.10
C ILE A 122 18.99 -5.08 5.81
N GLY A 123 17.85 -4.80 5.16
CA GLY A 123 17.40 -3.44 4.91
C GLY A 123 17.18 -2.65 6.19
N SER A 124 16.50 -3.22 7.19
CA SER A 124 16.25 -2.56 8.48
C SER A 124 17.54 -2.27 9.25
N VAL A 125 18.46 -3.24 9.32
CA VAL A 125 19.77 -3.05 9.94
C VAL A 125 20.54 -1.96 9.20
N GLY A 126 20.64 -2.04 7.88
CA GLY A 126 21.35 -1.07 7.07
C GLY A 126 20.82 0.36 7.23
N CYS A 127 19.50 0.54 7.25
CA CYS A 127 18.90 1.86 7.51
C CYS A 127 19.24 2.41 8.90
N GLY A 128 19.28 1.55 9.93
CA GLY A 128 19.64 1.94 11.30
C GLY A 128 21.11 2.34 11.49
N TYR A 129 21.98 1.99 10.54
CA TYR A 129 23.41 2.31 10.53
C TYR A 129 23.83 3.18 9.33
N ALA A 130 22.88 3.69 8.55
CA ALA A 130 23.17 4.50 7.38
C ALA A 130 23.94 5.78 7.76
N SER A 131 25.01 6.06 7.00
CA SER A 131 25.88 7.23 7.22
C SER A 131 25.50 8.42 6.35
N ASP A 132 24.81 8.17 5.23
CA ASP A 132 24.34 9.17 4.28
C ASP A 132 22.98 8.77 3.68
N LEU A 133 22.35 9.71 2.97
CA LEU A 133 21.04 9.50 2.36
C LEU A 133 21.06 8.43 1.26
N THR A 134 22.13 8.31 0.48
CA THR A 134 22.22 7.32 -0.60
C THR A 134 22.26 5.90 -0.03
N GLN A 135 23.06 5.66 1.01
CA GLN A 135 23.04 4.39 1.75
C GLN A 135 21.66 4.08 2.30
N MET A 136 21.00 5.07 2.92
CA MET A 136 19.62 4.93 3.42
C MET A 136 18.66 4.52 2.29
N ILE A 137 18.72 5.15 1.12
CA ILE A 137 17.87 4.83 -0.03
C ILE A 137 18.09 3.38 -0.51
N ILE A 138 19.36 2.94 -0.59
CA ILE A 138 19.72 1.57 -1.01
C ILE A 138 19.17 0.55 0.00
N PHE A 139 19.40 0.76 1.30
CA PHE A 139 18.89 -0.15 2.32
C PHE A 139 17.36 -0.13 2.40
N ARG A 140 16.73 1.02 2.13
CA ARG A 140 15.28 1.13 2.00
C ARG A 140 14.72 0.35 0.82
N ALA A 141 15.42 0.38 -0.32
CA ALA A 141 15.07 -0.44 -1.47
C ALA A 141 15.12 -1.95 -1.12
N ILE A 142 16.19 -2.38 -0.44
CA ILE A 142 16.34 -3.77 0.04
C ILE A 142 15.22 -4.14 1.02
N ALA A 143 14.87 -3.24 1.96
CA ALA A 143 13.75 -3.44 2.85
C ALA A 143 12.43 -3.57 2.08
N GLY A 144 12.17 -2.71 1.09
CA GLY A 144 10.99 -2.77 0.23
C GLY A 144 10.86 -4.09 -0.51
N LEU A 145 11.97 -4.66 -0.98
CA LEU A 145 11.98 -5.98 -1.62
C LEU A 145 11.48 -7.08 -0.68
N GLY A 146 11.79 -7.00 0.62
CA GLY A 146 11.27 -7.95 1.62
C GLY A 146 9.83 -7.65 2.04
N GLY A 147 9.56 -6.40 2.42
CA GLY A 147 8.31 -5.97 3.04
C GLY A 147 7.09 -6.10 2.13
N GLY A 148 7.23 -5.81 0.84
CA GLY A 148 6.14 -6.02 -0.14
C GLY A 148 5.70 -7.47 -0.22
N GLY A 149 6.65 -8.42 -0.21
CA GLY A 149 6.35 -9.84 -0.28
C GLY A 149 5.78 -10.42 1.02
N LEU A 150 6.26 -9.95 2.18
CA LEU A 150 5.77 -10.42 3.49
C LEU A 150 4.30 -10.10 3.71
N ASN A 151 3.83 -8.94 3.24
CA ASN A 151 2.41 -8.57 3.29
C ASN A 151 1.50 -9.55 2.54
N LEU A 152 1.98 -10.10 1.41
CA LEU A 152 1.21 -11.04 0.59
C LEU A 152 1.31 -12.48 1.13
N LEU A 153 2.53 -12.92 1.43
CA LEU A 153 2.82 -14.34 1.63
C LEU A 153 2.18 -14.91 2.90
N GLY A 154 1.94 -14.09 3.93
CA GLY A 154 1.21 -14.48 5.13
C GLY A 154 -0.19 -15.04 4.83
N ASN A 155 -0.95 -14.31 4.00
CA ASN A 155 -2.30 -14.71 3.61
C ASN A 155 -2.30 -15.97 2.73
N VAL A 156 -1.33 -16.07 1.82
CA VAL A 156 -1.17 -17.24 0.93
C VAL A 156 -0.86 -18.50 1.74
N VAL A 157 0.04 -18.43 2.73
CA VAL A 157 0.41 -19.59 3.55
C VAL A 157 -0.75 -20.08 4.40
N ILE A 158 -1.56 -19.19 4.99
CA ILE A 158 -2.77 -19.59 5.71
C ILE A 158 -3.80 -20.24 4.78
N HIS A 159 -3.96 -19.71 3.57
CA HIS A 159 -4.87 -20.30 2.59
C HIS A 159 -4.50 -21.76 2.27
N ASP A 160 -3.22 -22.08 2.18
CA ASP A 160 -2.74 -23.43 1.85
C ASP A 160 -2.81 -24.42 3.02
N VAL A 161 -2.63 -23.92 4.24
CA VAL A 161 -2.47 -24.74 5.45
C VAL A 161 -3.79 -24.99 6.16
N VAL A 162 -4.66 -23.99 6.18
CA VAL A 162 -5.87 -24.01 6.99
C VAL A 162 -7.04 -24.54 6.17
N PRO A 163 -7.78 -25.54 6.68
CA PRO A 163 -9.03 -26.00 6.10
C PRO A 163 -10.01 -24.85 5.79
N ALA A 164 -10.78 -24.99 4.72
CA ALA A 164 -11.61 -23.91 4.18
C ALA A 164 -12.64 -23.34 5.19
N ASP A 165 -13.17 -24.18 6.07
CA ASP A 165 -14.12 -23.85 7.13
C ASP A 165 -13.51 -22.93 8.21
N GLN A 166 -12.22 -23.10 8.52
CA GLN A 166 -11.52 -22.31 9.54
C GLN A 166 -10.68 -21.18 8.96
N ARG A 167 -10.43 -21.18 7.64
CA ARG A 167 -9.55 -20.24 6.96
C ARG A 167 -9.88 -18.78 7.26
N ASN A 168 -11.16 -18.42 7.23
CA ASN A 168 -11.61 -17.06 7.49
C ASN A 168 -11.23 -16.57 8.90
N ARG A 169 -11.24 -17.46 9.90
CA ARG A 169 -10.83 -17.14 11.27
C ARG A 169 -9.35 -16.78 11.35
N TYR A 170 -8.48 -17.58 10.73
CA TYR A 170 -7.03 -17.34 10.75
C TYR A 170 -6.61 -16.15 9.88
N LEU A 171 -7.24 -15.96 8.71
CA LEU A 171 -7.04 -14.77 7.89
C LEU A 171 -7.47 -13.50 8.63
N SER A 172 -8.55 -13.57 9.43
CA SER A 172 -8.99 -12.46 10.28
C SER A 172 -7.95 -12.12 11.36
N TYR A 173 -7.30 -13.12 11.96
CA TYR A 173 -6.23 -12.88 12.94
C TYR A 173 -5.02 -12.16 12.31
N ILE A 174 -4.53 -12.63 11.16
CA ILE A 174 -3.44 -11.96 10.44
C ILE A 174 -3.84 -10.53 10.08
N SER A 175 -5.02 -10.35 9.48
CA SER A 175 -5.50 -9.05 9.03
C SER A 175 -5.66 -8.07 10.20
N THR A 176 -6.09 -8.55 11.37
CA THR A 176 -6.23 -7.71 12.57
C THR A 176 -4.87 -7.18 13.03
N VAL A 177 -3.86 -8.04 13.14
CA VAL A 177 -2.51 -7.64 13.56
C VAL A 177 -1.85 -6.71 12.53
N GLN A 178 -2.03 -6.99 11.23
CA GLN A 178 -1.57 -6.12 10.14
C GLN A 178 -2.21 -4.72 10.23
N THR A 179 -3.52 -4.67 10.48
CA THR A 179 -4.28 -3.41 10.60
C THR A 179 -3.83 -2.58 11.79
N ILE A 180 -3.43 -3.21 12.90
CA ILE A 180 -2.92 -2.52 14.10
C ILE A 180 -1.50 -1.99 13.89
N GLY A 181 -0.70 -2.63 13.04
CA GLY A 181 0.70 -2.28 12.82
C GLY A 181 0.91 -0.86 12.30
N PHE A 182 0.16 -0.47 11.27
CA PHE A 182 0.31 0.83 10.62
C PHE A 182 -0.07 2.02 11.53
N PRO A 183 -1.21 2.03 12.23
CA PRO A 183 -1.55 3.11 13.17
C PRO A 183 -0.56 3.27 14.32
N LEU A 184 -0.01 2.18 14.85
CA LEU A 184 0.96 2.24 15.96
C LEU A 184 2.33 2.75 15.51
N GLY A 185 2.70 2.59 14.24
CA GLY A 185 4.03 2.93 13.75
C GLY A 185 4.35 4.42 13.88
N SER A 186 3.50 5.31 13.38
CA SER A 186 3.72 6.77 13.39
C SER A 186 3.99 7.37 14.77
N PRO A 187 3.14 7.17 15.79
CA PRO A 187 3.37 7.72 17.14
C PRO A 187 4.57 7.06 17.82
N LEU A 188 4.78 5.75 17.61
CA LEU A 188 5.95 5.05 18.15
C LEU A 188 7.25 5.55 17.52
N GLY A 189 7.28 5.73 16.19
CA GLY A 189 8.40 6.29 15.45
C GLY A 189 8.69 7.73 15.85
N GLY A 190 7.65 8.53 16.06
CA GLY A 190 7.78 9.88 16.58
C GLY A 190 8.39 9.92 17.98
N PHE A 191 7.87 9.10 18.90
CA PHE A 191 8.40 8.99 20.27
C PHE A 191 9.87 8.52 20.29
N ILE A 192 10.22 7.49 19.50
CA ILE A 192 11.60 6.98 19.40
C ILE A 192 12.51 8.05 18.79
N THR A 193 12.04 8.76 17.76
CA THR A 193 12.79 9.84 17.12
C THR A 193 13.09 10.98 18.09
N ASP A 194 12.10 11.37 18.91
CA ASP A 194 12.23 12.44 19.90
C ASP A 194 13.15 12.04 21.09
N THR A 195 13.25 10.75 21.44
CA THR A 195 13.96 10.28 22.66
C THR A 195 15.30 9.60 22.39
N LEU A 196 15.33 8.56 21.54
CA LEU A 196 16.50 7.72 21.26
C LEU A 196 17.18 8.09 19.93
N GLY A 197 16.46 8.82 19.07
CA GLY A 197 16.88 9.18 17.72
C GLY A 197 16.33 8.25 16.66
N TRP A 198 16.16 8.78 15.44
CA TRP A 198 15.51 8.10 14.32
C TRP A 198 16.19 6.78 13.93
N ARG A 199 17.49 6.60 14.17
CA ARG A 199 18.21 5.35 13.86
C ARG A 199 17.63 4.14 14.59
N TYR A 200 17.11 4.33 15.81
CA TYR A 200 16.49 3.26 16.58
C TYR A 200 15.11 2.84 16.05
N CYS A 201 14.45 3.72 15.29
CA CYS A 201 13.18 3.41 14.64
C CYS A 201 13.29 2.22 13.68
N PHE A 202 14.45 2.04 13.05
CA PHE A 202 14.71 0.90 12.17
C PHE A 202 15.21 -0.33 12.94
N LYS A 203 15.93 -0.11 14.04
CA LYS A 203 16.47 -1.18 14.87
C LYS A 203 15.38 -1.96 15.61
N ILE A 204 14.22 -1.37 15.85
CA ILE A 204 13.08 -2.06 16.48
C ILE A 204 12.62 -3.29 15.69
N ASN A 205 12.82 -3.29 14.37
CA ASN A 205 12.46 -4.41 13.49
C ASN A 205 13.39 -5.62 13.68
N ILE A 206 14.62 -5.42 14.17
CA ILE A 206 15.69 -6.45 14.20
C ILE A 206 15.26 -7.65 15.07
N VAL A 207 14.79 -7.41 16.29
CA VAL A 207 14.47 -8.49 17.24
C VAL A 207 13.29 -9.35 16.72
N PRO A 208 12.14 -8.78 16.32
CA PRO A 208 11.06 -9.55 15.71
C PRO A 208 11.52 -10.36 14.50
N LEU A 209 12.32 -9.77 13.60
CA LEU A 209 12.79 -10.45 12.40
C LEU A 209 13.73 -11.61 12.70
N LEU A 210 14.63 -11.48 13.69
CA LEU A 210 15.48 -12.58 14.12
C LEU A 210 14.65 -13.76 14.67
N LEU A 211 13.60 -13.47 15.43
CA LEU A 211 12.68 -14.51 15.91
C LEU A 211 11.95 -15.19 14.75
N LEU A 212 11.48 -14.43 13.75
CA LEU A 212 10.88 -15.00 12.54
C LEU A 212 11.87 -15.88 11.77
N LEU A 213 13.10 -15.41 11.57
CA LEU A 213 14.16 -16.18 10.91
C LEU A 213 14.47 -17.47 11.67
N TYR A 214 14.54 -17.42 13.00
CA TYR A 214 14.74 -18.59 13.85
C TYR A 214 13.61 -19.62 13.67
N VAL A 215 12.34 -19.19 13.74
CA VAL A 215 11.19 -20.10 13.57
C VAL A 215 11.15 -20.67 12.15
N TYR A 216 11.32 -19.84 11.12
CA TYR A 216 11.29 -20.29 9.72
C TYR A 216 12.48 -21.20 9.35
N THR A 217 13.62 -21.04 10.02
CA THR A 217 14.82 -21.84 9.78
C THR A 217 14.75 -23.18 10.51
N PHE A 218 14.37 -23.21 11.79
CA PHE A 218 14.51 -24.44 12.59
C PHE A 218 13.21 -25.24 12.73
N HIS A 219 12.05 -24.59 12.61
CA HIS A 219 10.77 -25.22 12.94
C HIS A 219 9.87 -25.39 11.71
N LEU A 220 9.90 -24.44 10.77
CA LEU A 220 9.09 -24.52 9.56
C LEU A 220 9.66 -25.55 8.58
N LYS A 221 8.92 -26.64 8.31
CA LYS A 221 9.26 -27.58 7.23
C LYS A 221 8.90 -26.97 5.88
N SER A 222 9.76 -27.21 4.89
CA SER A 222 9.46 -26.81 3.52
C SER A 222 8.39 -27.74 2.97
N TYR A 223 7.21 -27.20 2.66
CA TYR A 223 6.18 -27.93 1.93
C TYR A 223 5.86 -27.20 0.62
N LYS A 224 5.49 -27.98 -0.39
CA LYS A 224 4.90 -27.51 -1.64
C LYS A 224 3.47 -28.04 -1.70
N VAL A 225 2.52 -27.23 -2.15
CA VAL A 225 1.14 -27.67 -2.30
C VAL A 225 1.08 -28.76 -3.37
N ALA A 226 0.33 -29.83 -3.11
CA ALA A 226 0.15 -30.95 -4.05
C ALA A 226 -0.44 -30.43 -5.39
N GLY A 227 0.09 -30.90 -6.52
CA GLY A 227 -0.31 -30.45 -7.87
C GLY A 227 0.47 -29.24 -8.42
N GLN A 228 1.29 -28.57 -7.61
CA GLN A 228 2.12 -27.44 -8.07
C GLN A 228 3.55 -27.83 -8.51
N SER A 229 3.94 -29.11 -8.42
CA SER A 229 5.32 -29.55 -8.74
C SER A 229 5.71 -29.40 -10.22
N GLN A 230 4.75 -29.11 -11.11
CA GLN A 230 5.00 -28.85 -12.54
C GLN A 230 5.09 -27.37 -12.91
N ARG A 231 4.95 -26.43 -11.96
CA ARG A 231 5.10 -24.99 -12.27
C ARG A 231 6.57 -24.62 -12.44
N SER A 232 6.91 -24.03 -13.59
CA SER A 232 8.27 -23.59 -13.94
C SER A 232 8.43 -22.08 -13.71
N LEU A 233 9.66 -21.63 -13.49
CA LEU A 233 10.03 -20.19 -13.46
C LEU A 233 9.57 -19.43 -14.73
N ARG A 234 9.36 -20.15 -15.84
CA ARG A 234 8.79 -19.59 -17.09
C ARG A 234 7.36 -19.03 -16.94
N MET A 235 6.65 -19.36 -15.86
CA MET A 235 5.30 -18.83 -15.58
C MET A 235 5.31 -17.40 -14.98
N ILE A 236 6.49 -16.91 -14.59
CA ILE A 236 6.69 -15.54 -14.12
C ILE A 236 7.03 -14.67 -15.32
N ASP A 237 6.29 -13.58 -15.50
CA ASP A 237 6.50 -12.62 -16.58
C ASP A 237 7.62 -11.62 -16.24
N PHE A 238 8.86 -12.11 -16.17
CA PHE A 238 10.03 -11.27 -15.89
C PHE A 238 10.18 -10.08 -16.84
N PRO A 239 9.97 -10.20 -18.17
CA PRO A 239 10.04 -9.04 -19.07
C PRO A 239 8.99 -7.99 -18.73
N GLY A 240 7.73 -8.39 -18.47
CA GLY A 240 6.67 -7.48 -18.06
C GLY A 240 7.01 -6.75 -16.76
N ILE A 241 7.51 -7.48 -15.76
CA ILE A 241 7.93 -6.90 -14.47
C ILE A 241 9.10 -5.92 -14.67
N ALA A 242 10.09 -6.27 -15.49
CA ALA A 242 11.23 -5.39 -15.77
C ALA A 242 10.82 -4.09 -16.48
N MET A 243 9.89 -4.17 -17.43
CA MET A 243 9.38 -2.99 -18.15
C MET A 243 8.60 -2.05 -17.23
N ILE A 244 7.66 -2.58 -16.44
CA ILE A 244 6.86 -1.74 -15.53
C ILE A 244 7.73 -1.18 -14.39
N ALA A 245 8.69 -1.94 -13.88
CA ALA A 245 9.68 -1.48 -12.91
C ALA A 245 10.51 -0.31 -13.47
N SER A 246 11.04 -0.47 -14.68
CA SER A 246 11.85 0.57 -15.34
C SER A 246 11.04 1.84 -15.59
N GLY A 247 9.80 1.70 -16.05
CA GLY A 247 8.87 2.82 -16.22
C GLY A 247 8.63 3.58 -14.91
N ASN A 248 8.35 2.86 -13.81
CA ASN A 248 8.13 3.44 -12.49
C ASN A 248 9.39 4.11 -11.90
N ILE A 249 10.57 3.51 -12.07
CA ILE A 249 11.84 4.10 -11.63
C ILE A 249 12.10 5.42 -12.37
N LEU A 250 11.94 5.44 -13.70
CA LEU A 250 12.13 6.65 -14.50
C LEU A 250 11.08 7.73 -14.20
N LEU A 251 9.84 7.33 -13.90
CA LEU A 251 8.81 8.25 -13.44
C LEU A 251 9.20 8.89 -12.11
N ALA A 252 9.66 8.07 -11.16
CA ALA A 252 10.11 8.55 -9.86
C ALA A 252 11.31 9.49 -9.99
N VAL A 253 12.30 9.15 -10.83
CA VAL A 253 13.45 10.04 -11.15
C VAL A 253 12.96 11.38 -11.69
N THR A 254 12.04 11.36 -12.65
CA THR A 254 11.48 12.56 -13.28
C THR A 254 10.81 13.46 -12.23
N LEU A 255 9.94 12.89 -11.40
CA LEU A 255 9.15 13.66 -10.43
C LEU A 255 10.00 14.12 -9.24
N LEU A 256 10.90 13.29 -8.72
CA LEU A 256 11.67 13.60 -7.51
C LEU A 256 12.87 14.53 -7.78
N MET A 257 13.48 14.44 -8.98
CA MET A 257 14.60 15.31 -9.34
C MET A 257 14.15 16.58 -10.08
N GLY A 258 13.07 16.49 -10.88
CA GLY A 258 12.53 17.60 -11.67
C GLY A 258 12.00 18.74 -10.81
N GLY A 259 12.39 19.97 -11.15
CA GLY A 259 12.03 21.19 -10.41
C GLY A 259 12.72 21.35 -9.05
N ASN A 260 13.43 20.31 -8.58
CA ASN A 260 14.05 20.27 -7.26
C ASN A 260 15.58 20.37 -7.35
N ILE A 261 16.22 19.31 -7.84
CA ILE A 261 17.69 19.22 -8.03
C ILE A 261 18.04 19.71 -9.44
N ARG A 262 17.23 19.32 -10.43
CA ARG A 262 17.40 19.68 -11.84
C ARG A 262 16.19 20.46 -12.32
N ALA A 263 16.38 21.37 -13.26
CA ALA A 263 15.27 22.08 -13.89
C ALA A 263 14.39 21.10 -14.68
N TRP A 264 13.10 21.40 -14.81
CA TRP A 264 12.19 20.62 -15.67
C TRP A 264 12.61 20.63 -17.15
N SER A 265 13.39 21.63 -17.56
CA SER A 265 13.96 21.76 -18.91
C SER A 265 15.25 20.95 -19.12
N ASP A 266 15.82 20.34 -18.07
CA ASP A 266 17.04 19.53 -18.18
C ASP A 266 16.76 18.32 -19.10
N PRO A 267 17.60 18.09 -20.14
CA PRO A 267 17.45 16.96 -21.05
C PRO A 267 17.34 15.60 -20.35
N ILE A 268 17.96 15.42 -19.18
CA ILE A 268 17.88 14.18 -18.41
C ILE A 268 16.48 13.97 -17.84
N ILE A 269 15.81 15.03 -17.38
CA ILE A 269 14.45 14.95 -16.83
C ILE A 269 13.44 14.70 -17.94
N ILE A 270 13.55 15.44 -19.05
CA ILE A 270 12.69 15.23 -20.23
C ILE A 270 12.91 13.83 -20.81
N GLY A 271 14.17 13.40 -20.95
CA GLY A 271 14.53 12.06 -21.42
C GLY A 271 13.98 10.97 -20.52
N SER A 272 14.06 11.13 -19.20
CA SER A 272 13.49 10.18 -18.23
C SER A 272 11.96 10.12 -18.31
N ALA A 273 11.28 11.26 -18.50
CA ALA A 273 9.84 11.34 -18.65
C ALA A 273 9.36 10.62 -19.92
N ILE A 274 10.01 10.91 -21.06
CA ILE A 274 9.71 10.27 -22.35
C ILE A 274 9.99 8.77 -22.28
N ALA A 275 11.13 8.37 -21.70
CA ALA A 275 11.49 6.97 -21.55
C ALA A 275 10.51 6.22 -20.65
N SER A 276 10.08 6.83 -19.54
CA SER A 276 9.07 6.27 -18.65
C SER A 276 7.76 5.98 -19.39
N PHE A 277 7.24 6.97 -20.13
CA PHE A 277 6.04 6.79 -20.95
C PHE A 277 6.25 5.73 -22.04
N GLY A 278 7.42 5.72 -22.68
CA GLY A 278 7.82 4.70 -23.64
C GLY A 278 7.77 3.28 -23.05
N PHE A 279 8.29 3.07 -21.84
CA PHE A 279 8.22 1.79 -21.14
C PHE A 279 6.77 1.38 -20.83
N TYR A 280 5.89 2.31 -20.43
CA TYR A 280 4.48 1.98 -20.22
C TYR A 280 3.76 1.60 -21.52
N VAL A 281 4.07 2.28 -22.64
CA VAL A 281 3.53 1.92 -23.97
C VAL A 281 4.03 0.54 -24.39
N VAL A 282 5.34 0.29 -24.30
CA VAL A 282 5.94 -1.00 -24.65
C VAL A 282 5.40 -2.11 -23.76
N PHE A 283 5.29 -1.88 -22.45
CA PHE A 283 4.66 -2.81 -21.51
C PHE A 283 3.22 -3.14 -21.92
N THR A 284 2.41 -2.13 -22.24
CA THR A 284 1.02 -2.32 -22.64
C THR A 284 0.91 -3.14 -23.93
N LEU A 285 1.74 -2.84 -24.94
CA LEU A 285 1.80 -3.59 -26.19
C LEU A 285 2.27 -5.03 -25.97
N TYR A 286 3.27 -5.23 -25.10
CA TYR A 286 3.79 -6.54 -24.72
C TYR A 286 2.75 -7.40 -24.02
N GLN A 287 2.07 -6.85 -23.01
CA GLN A 287 0.96 -7.52 -22.33
C GLN A 287 -0.22 -7.80 -23.29
N ALA A 288 -0.41 -6.97 -24.32
CA ALA A 288 -1.49 -7.18 -25.29
C ALA A 288 -1.22 -8.28 -26.33
N LYS A 289 0.03 -8.47 -26.73
CA LYS A 289 0.37 -9.28 -27.92
C LYS A 289 1.30 -10.47 -27.65
N TRP A 290 2.24 -10.36 -26.72
CA TRP A 290 3.36 -11.31 -26.60
C TRP A 290 3.47 -12.01 -25.25
N ALA A 291 2.81 -11.50 -24.20
CA ALA A 291 2.87 -12.11 -22.88
C ALA A 291 2.16 -13.48 -22.85
N THR A 292 2.92 -14.54 -22.54
CA THR A 292 2.39 -15.92 -22.41
C THR A 292 1.67 -16.13 -21.09
N HIS A 293 2.13 -15.48 -20.01
CA HIS A 293 1.51 -15.51 -18.68
C HIS A 293 1.34 -14.07 -18.17
N PRO A 294 0.40 -13.30 -18.74
CA PRO A 294 0.31 -11.86 -18.50
C PRO A 294 0.10 -11.54 -17.02
N LEU A 295 0.71 -10.44 -16.57
CA LEU A 295 0.46 -9.87 -15.23
C LEU A 295 -0.98 -9.34 -15.14
N VAL A 296 -1.49 -8.85 -16.27
CA VAL A 296 -2.81 -8.26 -16.41
C VAL A 296 -3.68 -9.23 -17.19
N SER A 297 -4.67 -9.85 -16.53
CA SER A 297 -5.61 -10.72 -17.24
C SER A 297 -6.31 -9.97 -18.39
N ARG A 298 -6.48 -10.66 -19.52
CA ARG A 298 -7.17 -10.11 -20.69
C ARG A 298 -8.61 -9.75 -20.38
N VAL A 299 -9.30 -10.58 -19.59
CA VAL A 299 -10.69 -10.37 -19.16
C VAL A 299 -10.76 -9.17 -18.21
N ALA A 300 -9.87 -9.13 -17.22
CA ALA A 300 -9.79 -8.05 -16.25
C ALA A 300 -9.49 -6.69 -16.92
N ARG A 301 -8.61 -6.66 -17.93
CA ARG A 301 -8.28 -5.44 -18.68
C ARG A 301 -9.45 -4.90 -19.51
N SER A 302 -10.27 -5.78 -20.08
CA SER A 302 -11.45 -5.36 -20.85
C SER A 302 -12.65 -4.99 -19.98
N ASN A 303 -12.62 -5.34 -18.70
CA ASN A 303 -13.71 -5.04 -17.78
C ASN A 303 -13.64 -3.57 -17.31
N TYR A 304 -14.72 -2.84 -17.57
CA TYR A 304 -14.84 -1.43 -17.25
C TYR A 304 -14.74 -1.13 -15.74
N ASN A 305 -15.33 -1.98 -14.89
CA ASN A 305 -15.30 -1.80 -13.43
C ASN A 305 -13.90 -2.06 -12.87
N VAL A 306 -13.15 -3.01 -13.43
CA VAL A 306 -11.75 -3.26 -13.01
C VAL A 306 -10.87 -2.08 -13.36
N VAL A 307 -10.95 -1.57 -14.60
CA VAL A 307 -10.15 -0.41 -15.04
C VAL A 307 -10.56 0.84 -14.27
N GLY A 308 -11.86 1.04 -14.04
CA GLY A 308 -12.40 2.10 -13.19
C GLY A 308 -11.83 2.02 -11.77
N SER A 309 -11.88 0.84 -11.14
CA SER A 309 -11.34 0.62 -9.81
C SER A 309 -9.83 0.83 -9.73
N CYS A 310 -9.07 0.36 -10.72
CA CYS A 310 -7.62 0.61 -10.79
C CYS A 310 -7.31 2.11 -10.93
N SER A 311 -8.11 2.84 -11.70
CA SER A 311 -7.89 4.28 -11.91
C SER A 311 -8.24 5.08 -10.65
N ILE A 312 -9.38 4.78 -10.02
CA ILE A 312 -9.80 5.45 -8.78
C ILE A 312 -8.79 5.17 -7.67
N ILE A 313 -8.38 3.91 -7.46
CA ILE A 313 -7.45 3.57 -6.38
C ILE A 313 -6.05 4.16 -6.58
N LEU A 314 -5.61 4.35 -7.84
CA LEU A 314 -4.36 5.03 -8.13
C LEU A 314 -4.44 6.50 -7.75
N LEU A 315 -5.54 7.18 -8.11
CA LEU A 315 -5.75 8.60 -7.80
C LEU A 315 -5.93 8.84 -6.30
N THR A 316 -6.75 8.02 -5.62
CA THR A 316 -6.96 8.13 -4.18
C THR A 316 -5.74 7.68 -3.39
N GLY A 317 -5.02 6.65 -3.86
CA GLY A 317 -3.72 6.27 -3.32
C GLY A 317 -2.69 7.40 -3.44
N ALA A 318 -2.70 8.18 -4.53
CA ALA A 318 -1.83 9.35 -4.64
C ALA A 318 -2.19 10.45 -3.63
N GLY A 319 -3.49 10.69 -3.41
CA GLY A 319 -3.98 11.60 -2.36
C GLY A 319 -3.55 11.18 -0.96
N GLU A 320 -3.74 9.90 -0.64
CA GLU A 320 -3.36 9.28 0.63
C GLU A 320 -1.86 9.39 0.89
N ALA A 321 -1.01 9.09 -0.11
CA ALA A 321 0.44 9.26 0.03
C ALA A 321 0.86 10.73 0.23
N ALA A 322 0.19 11.66 -0.44
CA ALA A 322 0.42 13.08 -0.25
C ALA A 322 0.05 13.49 1.19
N PHE A 323 -1.11 13.04 1.68
CA PHE A 323 -1.56 13.27 3.05
C PHE A 323 -0.54 12.76 4.09
N LEU A 324 -0.12 11.50 3.98
CA LEU A 324 0.79 10.86 4.93
C LEU A 324 2.17 11.54 5.01
N ILE A 325 2.62 12.20 3.94
CA ILE A 325 3.86 13.00 3.95
C ILE A 325 3.62 14.42 4.47
N MET A 326 2.53 15.05 4.04
CA MET A 326 2.27 16.46 4.33
C MET A 326 1.95 16.69 5.81
N ILE A 327 1.18 15.80 6.44
CA ILE A 327 0.75 15.99 7.83
C ILE A 327 1.94 16.06 8.79
N PRO A 328 2.90 15.10 8.79
CA PRO A 328 4.07 15.23 9.66
C PRO A 328 4.93 16.45 9.34
N GLN A 329 5.06 16.82 8.06
CA GLN A 329 5.81 18.01 7.65
C GLN A 329 5.14 19.31 8.13
N PHE A 330 3.82 19.39 8.08
CA PHE A 330 3.04 20.51 8.59
C PHE A 330 3.17 20.63 10.12
N CYS A 331 2.95 19.52 10.83
CA CYS A 331 3.04 19.47 12.28
C CYS A 331 4.42 19.85 12.81
N GLN A 332 5.49 19.36 12.20
CA GLN A 332 6.86 19.61 12.65
C GLN A 332 7.43 20.94 12.12
N GLY A 333 7.18 21.26 10.84
CA GLY A 333 7.76 22.42 10.18
C GLY A 333 6.99 23.72 10.34
N VAL A 334 5.66 23.67 10.53
CA VAL A 334 4.80 24.85 10.65
C VAL A 334 4.24 25.01 12.07
N MET A 335 3.71 23.94 12.66
CA MET A 335 3.16 24.00 14.03
C MET A 335 4.23 23.84 15.12
N HIS A 336 5.48 23.53 14.74
CA HIS A 336 6.60 23.33 15.66
C HIS A 336 6.34 22.27 16.75
N THR A 337 5.50 21.28 16.45
CA THR A 337 5.22 20.14 17.33
C THR A 337 6.30 19.06 17.21
N SER A 338 6.43 18.22 18.24
CA SER A 338 7.38 17.11 18.23
C SER A 338 6.99 16.02 17.22
N ALA A 339 7.92 15.13 16.87
CA ALA A 339 7.63 14.04 15.93
C ALA A 339 6.57 13.09 16.49
N GLY A 340 6.57 12.86 17.81
CA GLY A 340 5.51 12.12 18.52
C GLY A 340 4.13 12.76 18.35
N GLY A 341 4.03 14.08 18.55
CA GLY A 341 2.77 14.83 18.36
C GLY A 341 2.26 14.76 16.91
N ALA A 342 3.16 14.90 15.94
CA ALA A 342 2.84 14.71 14.52
C ALA A 342 2.34 13.29 14.21
N GLY A 343 2.93 12.28 14.84
CA GLY A 343 2.53 10.87 14.65
C GLY A 343 1.16 10.52 15.20
N VAL A 344 0.65 11.27 16.18
CA VAL A 344 -0.74 11.10 16.66
C VAL A 344 -1.75 11.44 15.57
N TRP A 345 -1.52 12.47 14.76
CA TRP A 345 -2.41 12.82 13.66
C TRP A 345 -2.50 11.72 12.59
N VAL A 346 -1.36 11.12 12.24
CA VAL A 346 -1.32 9.98 11.33
C VAL A 346 -1.99 8.76 11.96
N MET A 347 -1.82 8.53 13.27
CA MET A 347 -2.53 7.45 13.96
C MET A 347 -4.06 7.63 13.92
N ILE A 348 -4.55 8.86 14.10
CA ILE A 348 -5.99 9.17 14.05
C ILE A 348 -6.59 8.77 12.70
N GLU A 349 -5.94 9.16 11.61
CA GLU A 349 -6.33 8.76 10.25
C GLU A 349 -6.25 7.24 10.09
N ALA A 350 -5.11 6.64 10.43
CA ALA A 350 -4.87 5.22 10.23
C ALA A 350 -5.86 4.31 11.01
N VAL A 351 -6.36 4.74 12.17
CA VAL A 351 -7.42 4.05 12.91
C VAL A 351 -8.79 4.23 12.24
N ALA A 352 -9.04 5.38 11.59
CA ALA A 352 -10.30 5.63 10.89
C ALA A 352 -10.46 4.74 9.64
N VAL A 353 -9.36 4.37 8.95
CA VAL A 353 -9.37 3.47 7.78
C VAL A 353 -10.10 2.14 8.03
N PRO A 354 -9.72 1.30 9.01
CA PRO A 354 -10.41 0.05 9.25
C PRO A 354 -11.86 0.24 9.72
N VAL A 355 -12.17 1.34 10.42
CA VAL A 355 -13.56 1.69 10.77
C VAL A 355 -14.37 1.96 9.50
N GLY A 356 -13.81 2.70 8.55
CA GLY A 356 -14.36 2.94 7.22
C GLY A 356 -14.58 1.64 6.43
N CYS A 357 -13.57 0.77 6.40
CA CYS A 357 -13.67 -0.55 5.77
C CYS A 357 -14.83 -1.37 6.35
N PHE A 358 -14.92 -1.46 7.68
CA PHE A 358 -15.96 -2.24 8.36
C PHE A 358 -17.36 -1.65 8.13
N ALA A 359 -17.50 -0.33 8.24
CA ALA A 359 -18.76 0.37 8.00
C ALA A 359 -19.23 0.18 6.55
N ALA A 360 -18.34 0.35 5.58
CA ALA A 360 -18.64 0.14 4.17
C ALA A 360 -19.09 -1.31 3.89
N GLY A 361 -18.38 -2.30 4.43
CA GLY A 361 -18.75 -3.71 4.28
C GLY A 361 -20.17 -4.01 4.79
N LYS A 362 -20.51 -3.50 5.98
CA LYS A 362 -21.87 -3.66 6.55
C LYS A 362 -22.94 -2.89 5.75
N ILE A 363 -22.67 -1.64 5.39
CA ILE A 363 -23.62 -0.79 4.66
C ILE A 363 -23.90 -1.38 3.27
N ILE A 364 -22.86 -1.78 2.53
CA ILE A 364 -23.00 -2.41 1.21
C ILE A 364 -23.73 -3.74 1.35
N GLY A 365 -23.36 -4.57 2.34
CA GLY A 365 -23.99 -5.87 2.58
C GLY A 365 -25.48 -5.79 2.91
N TYR A 366 -25.90 -4.80 3.71
CA TYR A 366 -27.30 -4.61 4.07
C TYR A 366 -28.11 -3.86 3.00
N SER A 367 -27.57 -2.77 2.46
CA SER A 367 -28.31 -1.91 1.54
C SER A 367 -28.38 -2.46 0.12
N GLY A 368 -27.42 -3.30 -0.27
CA GLY A 368 -27.23 -3.71 -1.66
C GLY A 368 -27.07 -2.52 -2.61
N ARG A 369 -26.64 -1.33 -2.15
CA ARG A 369 -26.53 -0.11 -2.97
C ARG A 369 -25.07 0.30 -3.15
N PHE A 370 -24.34 -0.55 -3.87
CA PHE A 370 -22.92 -0.40 -4.12
C PHE A 370 -22.55 0.97 -4.72
N TYR A 371 -23.13 1.31 -5.87
CA TYR A 371 -22.76 2.50 -6.65
C TYR A 371 -22.91 3.80 -5.84
N LYS A 372 -24.00 3.93 -5.07
CA LYS A 372 -24.24 5.12 -4.23
C LYS A 372 -23.21 5.25 -3.13
N HIS A 373 -22.80 4.14 -2.52
CA HIS A 373 -21.80 4.14 -1.47
C HIS A 373 -20.41 4.52 -2.03
N LEU A 374 -20.04 3.98 -3.19
CA LEU A 374 -18.79 4.36 -3.87
C LEU A 374 -18.73 5.86 -4.17
N LEU A 375 -19.79 6.40 -4.78
CA LEU A 375 -19.85 7.82 -5.15
C LEU A 375 -19.79 8.74 -3.92
N LEU A 376 -20.56 8.41 -2.87
CA LEU A 376 -20.55 9.17 -1.62
C LEU A 376 -19.17 9.16 -0.97
N SER A 377 -18.52 8.00 -0.90
CA SER A 377 -17.18 7.88 -0.32
C SER A 377 -16.12 8.64 -1.14
N ALA A 378 -16.22 8.64 -2.47
CA ALA A 378 -15.30 9.42 -3.33
C ALA A 378 -15.46 10.94 -3.16
N ILE A 379 -16.70 11.43 -3.02
CA ILE A 379 -16.99 12.84 -2.75
C ILE A 379 -16.45 13.23 -1.38
N LEU A 380 -16.78 12.45 -0.35
CA LEU A 380 -16.36 12.76 1.02
C LEU A 380 -14.84 12.70 1.18
N TYR A 381 -14.15 11.78 0.50
CA TYR A 381 -12.69 11.70 0.49
C TYR A 381 -12.04 12.95 -0.12
N SER A 382 -12.60 13.45 -1.22
CA SER A 382 -12.09 14.68 -1.84
C SER A 382 -12.35 15.90 -0.94
N LEU A 383 -13.52 15.97 -0.30
CA LEU A 383 -13.87 17.04 0.64
C LEU A 383 -12.99 17.02 1.91
N SER A 384 -12.63 15.85 2.43
CA SER A 384 -11.74 15.76 3.58
C SER A 384 -10.34 16.26 3.26
N LEU A 385 -9.80 15.93 2.07
CA LEU A 385 -8.51 16.47 1.61
C LEU A 385 -8.55 18.00 1.41
N ILE A 386 -9.67 18.55 0.91
CA ILE A 386 -9.88 20.01 0.84
C ILE A 386 -9.86 20.62 2.26
N GLY A 387 -10.58 20.02 3.21
CA GLY A 387 -10.60 20.48 4.60
C GLY A 387 -9.22 20.44 5.26
N VAL A 388 -8.41 19.42 4.95
CA VAL A 388 -7.03 19.30 5.40
C VAL A 388 -6.13 20.36 4.75
N ALA A 389 -6.30 20.65 3.45
CA ALA A 389 -5.57 21.72 2.76
C ALA A 389 -5.92 23.11 3.32
N GLU A 390 -7.20 23.38 3.58
CA GLU A 390 -7.70 24.62 4.20
C GLU A 390 -7.19 24.79 5.64
N TRP A 391 -7.09 23.70 6.40
CA TRP A 391 -6.48 23.73 7.73
C TRP A 391 -5.01 24.19 7.65
N MET A 392 -4.26 23.67 6.66
CA MET A 392 -2.87 24.10 6.43
C MET A 392 -2.75 25.56 6.00
N ALA A 393 -3.71 26.05 5.21
CA ALA A 393 -3.77 27.44 4.73
C ALA A 393 -4.05 28.43 5.88
N THR A 394 -5.12 28.18 6.62
CA THR A 394 -5.66 29.15 7.58
C THR A 394 -4.95 29.10 8.92
N ARG A 395 -4.35 27.96 9.31
CA ARG A 395 -3.69 27.72 10.62
C ARG A 395 -4.57 27.97 11.87
N ILE A 396 -5.80 28.46 11.69
CA ILE A 396 -6.71 28.98 12.72
C ILE A 396 -7.93 28.06 12.92
N THR A 397 -8.12 27.06 12.06
CA THR A 397 -9.19 26.07 12.25
C THR A 397 -9.06 25.40 13.63
N SER A 398 -10.16 25.35 14.39
CA SER A 398 -10.23 24.64 15.66
C SER A 398 -9.61 23.23 15.51
N LEU A 399 -8.75 22.83 16.46
CA LEU A 399 -8.12 21.50 16.46
C LEU A 399 -9.16 20.37 16.35
N MET A 400 -10.37 20.60 16.87
CA MET A 400 -11.49 19.68 16.73
C MET A 400 -11.94 19.52 15.27
N VAL A 401 -12.03 20.62 14.52
CA VAL A 401 -12.43 20.60 13.12
C VAL A 401 -11.34 19.99 12.24
N ALA A 402 -10.06 20.27 12.53
CA ALA A 402 -8.93 19.59 11.89
C ALA A 402 -8.96 18.07 12.15
N GLY A 403 -9.23 17.67 13.39
CA GLY A 403 -9.42 16.27 13.78
C GLY A 403 -10.54 15.58 13.01
N LEU A 404 -11.66 16.28 12.80
CA LEU A 404 -12.78 15.75 12.01
C LEU A 404 -12.41 15.54 10.54
N PHE A 405 -11.64 16.45 9.91
CA PHE A 405 -11.20 16.25 8.54
C PHE A 405 -10.21 15.09 8.39
N VAL A 406 -9.27 14.96 9.33
CA VAL A 406 -8.31 13.84 9.38
C VAL A 406 -9.02 12.50 9.59
N LEU A 407 -9.99 12.44 10.51
CA LEU A 407 -10.83 11.26 10.71
C LEU A 407 -11.68 10.93 9.48
N ALA A 408 -12.26 11.94 8.84
CA ALA A 408 -13.07 11.77 7.65
C ALA A 408 -12.23 11.25 6.47
N GLU A 409 -11.00 11.71 6.33
CA GLU A 409 -10.05 11.27 5.30
C GLU A 409 -9.80 9.75 5.42
N GLY A 410 -9.33 9.27 6.58
CA GLY A 410 -9.09 7.84 6.78
C GLY A 410 -10.36 7.00 6.67
N TYR A 411 -11.48 7.44 7.27
CA TYR A 411 -12.76 6.72 7.19
C TYR A 411 -13.23 6.55 5.73
N THR A 412 -13.17 7.62 4.93
CA THR A 412 -13.65 7.58 3.55
C THR A 412 -12.68 6.84 2.64
N TYR A 413 -11.37 6.90 2.90
CA TYR A 413 -10.37 6.08 2.22
C TYR A 413 -10.62 4.58 2.45
N GLY A 414 -10.85 4.18 3.70
CA GLY A 414 -11.21 2.80 4.04
C GLY A 414 -12.50 2.34 3.37
N ALA A 415 -13.53 3.19 3.34
CA ALA A 415 -14.78 2.90 2.66
C ALA A 415 -14.59 2.74 1.13
N LEU A 416 -13.72 3.54 0.52
CA LEU A 416 -13.34 3.42 -0.88
C LEU A 416 -12.63 2.08 -1.16
N LEU A 417 -11.68 1.66 -0.31
CA LEU A 417 -10.98 0.39 -0.47
C LEU A 417 -11.96 -0.79 -0.59
N VAL A 418 -12.88 -0.90 0.37
CA VAL A 418 -13.87 -1.99 0.39
C VAL A 418 -14.81 -1.91 -0.81
N SER A 419 -15.21 -0.70 -1.20
CA SER A 419 -16.06 -0.50 -2.37
C SER A 419 -15.37 -1.01 -3.65
N LEU A 420 -14.15 -0.54 -3.91
CA LEU A 420 -13.42 -0.88 -5.14
C LEU A 420 -13.09 -2.37 -5.23
N TYR A 421 -12.68 -2.99 -4.12
CA TYR A 421 -12.46 -4.44 -4.07
C TYR A 421 -13.76 -5.23 -4.29
N THR A 422 -14.88 -4.79 -3.70
CA THR A 422 -16.18 -5.46 -3.89
C THR A 422 -16.66 -5.36 -5.34
N ALA A 423 -16.46 -4.21 -6.00
CA ALA A 423 -16.77 -4.05 -7.42
C ALA A 423 -16.02 -5.07 -8.29
N VAL A 424 -14.72 -5.25 -8.04
CA VAL A 424 -13.91 -6.20 -8.80
C VAL A 424 -14.29 -7.64 -8.50
N ALA A 425 -14.52 -7.99 -7.23
CA ALA A 425 -14.87 -9.34 -6.83
C ALA A 425 -16.23 -9.80 -7.38
N SER A 426 -17.17 -8.88 -7.54
CA SER A 426 -18.57 -9.21 -7.88
C SER A 426 -18.83 -9.21 -9.38
N ASP A 427 -17.99 -8.57 -10.19
CA ASP A 427 -18.20 -8.38 -11.64
C ASP A 427 -17.34 -9.32 -12.50
N LEU A 428 -16.57 -10.22 -11.88
CA LEU A 428 -15.68 -11.15 -12.56
C LEU A 428 -15.96 -12.61 -12.14
N PRO A 429 -15.72 -13.58 -13.04
CA PRO A 429 -15.65 -14.99 -12.69
C PRO A 429 -14.57 -15.24 -11.63
N SER A 430 -14.81 -16.18 -10.71
CA SER A 430 -13.91 -16.49 -9.57
C SER A 430 -12.45 -16.76 -9.97
N GLU A 431 -12.22 -17.27 -11.18
CA GLU A 431 -10.89 -17.55 -11.73
C GLU A 431 -10.07 -16.28 -12.02
N GLU A 432 -10.74 -15.17 -12.34
CA GLU A 432 -10.13 -13.90 -12.75
C GLU A 432 -10.01 -12.90 -11.60
N VAL A 433 -10.79 -13.07 -10.53
CA VAL A 433 -10.83 -12.18 -9.37
C VAL A 433 -9.45 -11.98 -8.76
N ALA A 434 -8.66 -13.05 -8.58
CA ALA A 434 -7.33 -12.95 -7.99
C ALA A 434 -6.35 -12.10 -8.83
N SER A 435 -6.42 -12.23 -10.16
CA SER A 435 -5.61 -11.41 -11.07
C SER A 435 -6.04 -9.94 -11.00
N ALA A 436 -7.35 -9.67 -11.06
CA ALA A 436 -7.87 -8.32 -11.01
C ALA A 436 -7.61 -7.62 -9.66
N MET A 437 -7.71 -8.33 -8.53
CA MET A 437 -7.33 -7.80 -7.21
C MET A 437 -5.85 -7.43 -7.14
N SER A 438 -4.98 -8.24 -7.75
CA SER A 438 -3.56 -7.94 -7.85
C SER A 438 -3.31 -6.66 -8.67
N MET A 439 -4.08 -6.45 -9.75
CA MET A 439 -4.02 -5.21 -10.53
C MET A 439 -4.44 -3.99 -9.71
N VAL A 440 -5.54 -4.06 -8.96
CA VAL A 440 -6.00 -2.96 -8.08
C VAL A 440 -4.94 -2.66 -7.01
N MET A 441 -4.34 -3.69 -6.43
CA MET A 441 -3.26 -3.53 -5.44
C MET A 441 -2.01 -2.88 -6.04
N MET A 442 -1.58 -3.29 -7.24
CA MET A 442 -0.48 -2.64 -7.95
C MET A 442 -0.78 -1.17 -8.26
N ALA A 443 -2.00 -0.89 -8.74
CA ALA A 443 -2.43 0.48 -9.03
C ALA A 443 -2.41 1.36 -7.77
N ARG A 444 -2.79 0.82 -6.62
CA ARG A 444 -2.69 1.51 -5.32
C ARG A 444 -1.25 1.88 -4.96
N TYR A 445 -0.32 0.94 -5.04
CA TYR A 445 1.10 1.19 -4.74
C TYR A 445 1.75 2.15 -5.74
N MET A 446 1.33 2.11 -7.02
CA MET A 446 1.73 3.10 -8.02
C MET A 446 1.19 4.48 -7.67
N GLY A 447 -0.06 4.55 -7.21
CA GLY A 447 -0.65 5.76 -6.62
C GLY A 447 0.21 6.32 -5.49
N TYR A 448 0.63 5.48 -4.54
CA TYR A 448 1.53 5.90 -3.46
C TYR A 448 2.85 6.47 -3.97
N LEU A 449 3.49 5.80 -4.93
CA LEU A 449 4.73 6.29 -5.52
C LEU A 449 4.56 7.68 -6.16
N VAL A 450 3.54 7.85 -7.00
CA VAL A 450 3.28 9.11 -7.71
C VAL A 450 2.83 10.21 -6.75
N GLY A 451 2.01 9.89 -5.75
CA GLY A 451 1.55 10.83 -4.72
C GLY A 451 2.70 11.40 -3.92
N VAL A 452 3.58 10.55 -3.40
CA VAL A 452 4.81 10.97 -2.70
C VAL A 452 5.66 11.88 -3.58
N ALA A 453 5.93 11.45 -4.81
CA ALA A 453 6.87 12.14 -5.69
C ALA A 453 6.33 13.49 -6.18
N SER A 454 5.06 13.54 -6.59
CA SER A 454 4.40 14.78 -7.04
C SER A 454 4.22 15.78 -5.89
N CYS A 455 3.77 15.33 -4.72
CA CYS A 455 3.65 16.16 -3.53
C CYS A 455 5.01 16.78 -3.17
N SER A 456 6.07 15.97 -3.10
CA SER A 456 7.41 16.46 -2.80
C SER A 456 7.92 17.48 -3.82
N ALA A 457 7.69 17.23 -5.12
CA ALA A 457 8.06 18.17 -6.19
C ALA A 457 7.34 19.51 -6.06
N ILE A 458 6.03 19.50 -5.77
CA ILE A 458 5.22 20.70 -5.58
C ILE A 458 5.70 21.48 -4.37
N VAL A 459 5.87 20.81 -3.22
CA VAL A 459 6.32 21.45 -1.97
C VAL A 459 7.69 22.07 -2.17
N GLN A 460 8.66 21.33 -2.72
CA GLN A 460 10.03 21.81 -2.91
C GLN A 460 10.13 22.92 -3.96
N GLY A 461 9.41 22.80 -5.08
CA GLY A 461 9.38 23.81 -6.13
C GLY A 461 8.70 25.10 -5.66
N SER A 462 7.58 24.98 -4.94
CA SER A 462 6.88 26.13 -4.35
C SER A 462 7.73 26.81 -3.28
N LEU A 463 8.37 26.04 -2.40
CA LEU A 463 9.24 26.57 -1.35
C LEU A 463 10.42 27.35 -1.94
N LYS A 464 11.08 26.80 -2.97
CA LYS A 464 12.14 27.51 -3.71
C LYS A 464 11.65 28.83 -4.27
N MET A 465 10.51 28.83 -4.94
CA MET A 465 9.92 30.01 -5.59
C MET A 465 9.59 31.09 -4.55
N ILE A 466 8.91 30.73 -3.46
CA ILE A 466 8.49 31.70 -2.43
C ILE A 466 9.70 32.29 -1.73
N LEU A 467 10.67 31.46 -1.33
CA LEU A 467 11.86 31.94 -0.62
C LEU A 467 12.73 32.83 -1.51
N SER A 468 12.92 32.47 -2.79
CA SER A 468 13.70 33.28 -3.74
C SER A 468 13.07 34.65 -4.00
N ASN A 469 11.74 34.76 -3.91
CA ASN A 469 11.02 36.03 -4.07
C ASN A 469 11.03 36.89 -2.80
N ARG A 470 11.14 36.29 -1.62
CA ARG A 470 11.08 37.00 -0.33
C ARG A 470 12.46 37.36 0.23
N LEU A 471 13.48 36.54 -0.02
CA LEU A 471 14.85 36.78 0.42
C LEU A 471 15.59 37.60 -0.63
N SER A 472 16.07 38.78 -0.24
CA SER A 472 16.91 39.66 -1.07
C SER A 472 18.29 39.84 -0.41
N GLY A 473 19.36 39.74 -1.17
CA GLY A 473 20.73 39.95 -0.67
C GLY A 473 21.78 39.06 -1.37
N PRO A 474 23.08 39.32 -1.14
CA PRO A 474 24.17 38.56 -1.76
C PRO A 474 24.16 37.08 -1.35
N ASP A 475 23.73 36.76 -0.13
CA ASP A 475 23.72 35.39 0.41
C ASP A 475 22.34 34.71 0.30
N ALA A 476 21.37 35.34 -0.38
CA ALA A 476 19.99 34.86 -0.43
C ALA A 476 19.87 33.47 -1.07
N ALA A 477 20.65 33.20 -2.13
CA ALA A 477 20.62 31.91 -2.81
C ALA A 477 21.15 30.77 -1.93
N GLU A 478 22.24 31.01 -1.20
CA GLU A 478 22.84 30.04 -0.27
C GLU A 478 21.91 29.79 0.92
N LEU A 479 21.27 30.84 1.45
CA LEU A 479 20.28 30.73 2.51
C LEU A 479 19.04 29.93 2.07
N VAL A 480 18.54 30.14 0.84
CA VAL A 480 17.44 29.36 0.27
C VAL A 480 17.82 27.88 0.18
N GLU A 481 19.04 27.59 -0.26
CA GLU A 481 19.53 26.22 -0.36
C GLU A 481 19.65 25.57 1.01
N PHE A 482 20.24 26.25 1.99
CA PHE A 482 20.33 25.80 3.38
C PHE A 482 18.96 25.49 4.01
N ILE A 483 17.98 26.37 3.81
CA ILE A 483 16.61 26.18 4.33
C ILE A 483 15.96 24.93 3.70
N ARG A 484 16.18 24.70 2.41
CA ARG A 484 15.60 23.58 1.68
C ARG A 484 16.28 22.24 1.99
N THR A 485 17.56 22.24 2.32
CA THR A 485 18.33 21.04 2.68
C THR A 485 18.26 20.71 4.16
N SER A 486 18.01 21.69 5.04
CA SER A 486 18.04 21.51 6.50
C SER A 486 16.87 22.21 7.22
N ILE A 487 15.63 21.81 6.93
CA ILE A 487 14.41 22.43 7.50
C ILE A 487 14.45 22.42 9.04
N GLY A 488 14.97 21.37 9.68
CA GLY A 488 15.06 21.30 11.15
C GLY A 488 16.13 22.20 11.77
N LYS A 489 17.09 22.73 10.99
CA LYS A 489 18.08 23.72 11.46
C LYS A 489 17.59 25.16 11.33
N VAL A 490 16.39 25.39 10.76
CA VAL A 490 15.80 26.73 10.65
C VAL A 490 15.66 27.39 12.03
N SER A 491 15.49 26.61 13.10
CA SER A 491 15.44 27.11 14.50
C SER A 491 16.72 27.81 14.98
N SER A 492 17.86 27.65 14.28
CA SER A 492 19.09 28.40 14.60
C SER A 492 19.16 29.77 13.91
N LEU A 493 18.26 30.05 12.97
CA LEU A 493 18.19 31.32 12.24
C LEU A 493 17.45 32.38 13.07
N ARG A 494 17.53 33.65 12.62
CA ARG A 494 16.80 34.76 13.25
C ARG A 494 15.27 34.48 13.25
N PRO A 495 14.53 34.84 14.31
CA PRO A 495 13.09 34.58 14.42
C PRO A 495 12.27 35.05 13.21
N GLU A 496 12.63 36.18 12.61
CA GLU A 496 11.99 36.71 11.40
C GLU A 496 12.11 35.76 10.20
N ILE A 497 13.26 35.12 10.03
CA ILE A 497 13.51 34.14 8.96
C ILE A 497 12.75 32.85 9.27
N GLN A 498 12.68 32.45 10.55
CA GLN A 498 11.92 31.27 10.96
C GLN A 498 10.44 31.39 10.59
N GLU A 499 9.82 32.53 10.91
CA GLU A 499 8.42 32.77 10.58
C GLU A 499 8.21 32.84 9.06
N MET A 500 9.11 33.49 8.32
CA MET A 500 9.07 33.52 6.86
C MET A 500 9.12 32.12 6.24
N VAL A 501 10.00 31.25 6.75
CA VAL A 501 10.14 29.87 6.29
C VAL A 501 8.91 29.04 6.64
N ALA A 502 8.39 29.16 7.87
CA ALA A 502 7.17 28.47 8.29
C ALA A 502 5.97 28.86 7.42
N GLN A 503 5.83 30.16 7.10
CA GLN A 503 4.80 30.64 6.17
C GLN A 503 5.01 30.09 4.75
N ALA A 504 6.23 30.12 4.23
CA ALA A 504 6.54 29.61 2.89
C ALA A 504 6.29 28.09 2.78
N LEU A 505 6.60 27.34 3.84
CA LEU A 505 6.33 25.91 3.94
C LEU A 505 4.82 25.65 4.02
N ALA A 506 4.08 26.39 4.85
CA ALA A 506 2.63 26.27 4.96
C ALA A 506 1.93 26.47 3.61
N THR A 507 2.25 27.56 2.90
CA THR A 507 1.69 27.82 1.56
C THR A 507 2.09 26.74 0.53
N SER A 508 3.28 26.17 0.67
CA SER A 508 3.75 25.11 -0.23
C SER A 508 3.03 23.78 0.02
N LEU A 509 2.78 23.44 1.29
CA LEU A 509 1.97 22.29 1.69
C LEU A 509 0.52 22.48 1.28
N GLU A 510 -0.06 23.66 1.51
CA GLU A 510 -1.40 24.03 1.03
C GLU A 510 -1.55 23.79 -0.47
N ARG A 511 -0.63 24.31 -1.29
CA ARG A 511 -0.64 24.11 -2.76
C ARG A 511 -0.62 22.62 -3.12
N ALA A 512 0.20 21.83 -2.44
CA ALA A 512 0.25 20.38 -2.66
C ALA A 512 -1.08 19.71 -2.27
N GLY A 513 -1.71 20.14 -1.18
CA GLY A 513 -3.00 19.63 -0.70
C GLY A 513 -4.14 19.90 -1.68
N TRP A 514 -4.21 21.12 -2.22
CA TRP A 514 -5.18 21.47 -3.25
C TRP A 514 -5.01 20.67 -4.54
N VAL A 515 -3.77 20.45 -4.97
CA VAL A 515 -3.50 19.61 -6.13
C VAL A 515 -3.90 18.17 -5.86
N ALA A 516 -3.59 17.63 -4.67
CA ALA A 516 -4.02 16.28 -4.27
C ALA A 516 -5.56 16.17 -4.30
N ALA A 517 -6.28 17.13 -3.71
CA ALA A 517 -7.74 17.18 -3.74
C ALA A 517 -8.31 17.29 -5.16
N ALA A 518 -7.70 18.08 -6.04
CA ALA A 518 -8.12 18.19 -7.44
C ALA A 518 -7.93 16.86 -8.19
N VAL A 519 -6.80 16.17 -7.96
CA VAL A 519 -6.51 14.86 -8.54
C VAL A 519 -7.52 13.83 -8.06
N THR A 520 -7.83 13.77 -6.76
CA THR A 520 -8.82 12.82 -6.22
C THR A 520 -10.24 13.15 -6.65
N ALA A 521 -10.57 14.42 -6.89
CA ALA A 521 -11.87 14.81 -7.43
C ALA A 521 -12.10 14.25 -8.84
N THR A 522 -11.04 14.05 -9.65
CA THR A 522 -11.19 13.37 -10.96
C THR A 522 -11.63 11.91 -10.81
N ALA A 523 -11.35 11.27 -9.66
CA ALA A 523 -11.81 9.91 -9.39
C ALA A 523 -13.35 9.85 -9.26
N ILE A 524 -14.01 10.94 -8.87
CA ILE A 524 -15.48 11.06 -8.84
C ILE A 524 -16.04 10.94 -10.26
N LEU A 525 -15.41 11.56 -11.26
CA LEU A 525 -15.83 11.49 -12.66
C LEU A 525 -15.74 10.05 -13.19
N ILE A 526 -14.72 9.31 -12.77
CA ILE A 526 -14.55 7.90 -13.12
C ILE A 526 -15.59 7.05 -12.41
N ALA A 527 -15.83 7.30 -11.11
CA ALA A 527 -16.82 6.60 -10.31
C ALA A 527 -18.24 6.72 -10.90
N ILE A 528 -18.61 7.91 -11.40
CA ILE A 528 -19.90 8.15 -12.07
C ILE A 528 -20.10 7.23 -13.29
N ARG A 529 -19.01 6.86 -13.97
CA ARG A 529 -19.07 6.04 -15.16
C ARG A 529 -19.04 4.54 -14.86
N MET A 530 -18.76 4.13 -13.62
CA MET A 530 -18.73 2.71 -13.23
C MET A 530 -20.13 2.10 -13.32
N LYS A 531 -20.20 0.82 -13.70
CA LYS A 531 -21.47 0.10 -13.84
C LYS A 531 -21.97 -0.34 -12.47
N ASP A 532 -23.28 -0.25 -12.26
CA ASP A 532 -23.91 -0.77 -11.05
C ASP A 532 -23.91 -2.30 -11.07
N VAL A 533 -23.19 -2.92 -10.13
CA VAL A 533 -23.00 -4.38 -10.05
C VAL A 533 -24.26 -5.09 -9.53
N ASN A 534 -25.23 -4.33 -9.02
CA ASN A 534 -26.49 -4.87 -8.49
C ASN A 534 -27.43 -5.47 -9.54
N ASN A 535 -27.20 -5.22 -10.83
CA ASN A 535 -28.02 -5.78 -11.92
C ASN A 535 -27.68 -7.26 -12.25
N ILE A 536 -26.76 -7.90 -11.52
CA ILE A 536 -26.33 -9.28 -11.83
C ILE A 536 -27.04 -10.32 -10.96
N LYS A 537 -27.63 -9.93 -9.82
CA LYS A 537 -28.33 -10.87 -8.89
C LYS A 537 -29.85 -10.97 -9.08
N SER A 538 -30.44 -10.29 -10.06
CA SER A 538 -31.89 -10.32 -10.31
C SER A 538 -32.31 -11.19 -11.51
N THR A 539 -31.41 -12.02 -12.04
CA THR A 539 -31.67 -12.86 -13.22
C THR A 539 -31.16 -14.29 -13.04
N ASP A 540 -31.35 -14.87 -11.86
CA ASP A 540 -31.34 -16.32 -11.65
C ASP A 540 -32.65 -16.77 -10.99
#